data_AF-A0A7K9EBN3-F1
#
_entry.id   AF-A0A7K9EBN3-F1
#
_cell.length_a   1.000
_cell.length_b   1.000
_cell.length_c   1.000
_cell.angle_alpha   90.00
_cell.angle_beta   90.00
_cell.angle_gamma   90.00
#
_symmetry.space_group_name_H-M   'P 1'
#
loop_
_entity.id
_entity.type
_entity.pdbx_description
1 polymer ?
#
loop_
_entity_poly.entity_id
_entity_poly.type
_entity_poly.pdbx_seq_one_letter_code
_entity_poly.pdbx_strand_id
1 'polypeptide(L)'
;MVACYKGFVDIVSVLQKCPYININQQDKDGNTALMMAAQAGHITIVNYLLNYYPALEVDKRDPRGLTALMKAAVQGREDCVAALLLAG
;
A
#
# COMPACT_ATOMS: atom_id res chain seq x y z
N MET A 1 -0.70 0.36 -8.25
CA MET A 1 -0.52 1.72 -7.69
C MET A 1 -1.71 2.63 -7.99
N VAL A 2 -2.04 2.92 -9.25
CA VAL A 2 -3.19 3.81 -9.59
C VAL A 2 -4.51 3.29 -9.00
N ALA A 3 -4.83 2.01 -9.17
CA ALA A 3 -6.02 1.40 -8.57
C ALA A 3 -6.04 1.51 -7.03
N CYS A 4 -4.87 1.34 -6.40
CA CYS A 4 -4.71 1.47 -4.95
C CYS A 4 -4.94 2.89 -4.45
N TYR A 5 -4.44 3.89 -5.17
CA TYR A 5 -4.63 5.31 -4.84
C TYR A 5 -6.07 5.79 -5.07
N LYS A 6 -6.76 5.23 -6.09
CA LYS A 6 -8.14 5.59 -6.44
C LYS A 6 -9.21 4.80 -5.67
N GLY A 7 -8.81 3.81 -4.87
CA GLY A 7 -9.75 3.01 -4.09
C GLY A 7 -10.48 1.93 -4.89
N PHE A 8 -9.97 1.53 -6.06
CA PHE A 8 -10.61 0.54 -6.92
C PHE A 8 -10.31 -0.89 -6.45
N VAL A 9 -10.98 -1.30 -5.35
CA VAL A 9 -10.82 -2.63 -4.72
C VAL A 9 -10.97 -3.76 -5.75
N ASP A 10 -12.01 -3.69 -6.57
CA ASP A 10 -12.33 -4.73 -7.56
C ASP A 10 -11.18 -4.91 -8.57
N ILE A 11 -10.59 -3.80 -9.03
CA ILE A 11 -9.45 -3.82 -9.95
C ILE A 11 -8.19 -4.36 -9.25
N VAL A 12 -7.96 -4.02 -7.98
CA VAL A 12 -6.83 -4.59 -7.22
C VAL A 12 -6.96 -6.12 -7.14
N SER A 13 -8.16 -6.65 -6.89
CA SER A 13 -8.40 -8.09 -6.84
C SER A 13 -8.20 -8.79 -8.20
N VAL A 14 -8.51 -8.11 -9.31
CA VAL A 14 -8.25 -8.64 -10.66
C VAL A 14 -6.74 -8.67 -10.94
N LEU A 15 -6.04 -7.58 -10.62
CA LEU A 15 -4.59 -7.47 -10.83
C LEU A 15 -3.79 -8.48 -9.99
N GLN A 16 -4.30 -8.88 -8.82
CA GLN A 16 -3.69 -9.92 -7.98
C GLN A 16 -3.56 -11.27 -8.68
N LYS A 17 -4.43 -11.56 -9.65
CA LYS A 17 -4.38 -12.80 -10.45
C LYS A 17 -3.29 -12.79 -11.51
N CYS A 18 -2.66 -11.65 -11.78
CA CYS A 18 -1.57 -11.55 -12.75
C CYS A 18 -0.27 -12.09 -12.13
N PRO A 19 0.32 -13.17 -12.66
CA PRO A 19 1.50 -13.81 -12.06
C PRO A 19 2.77 -12.96 -12.15
N TYR A 20 2.77 -11.93 -13.01
CA TYR A 20 3.92 -11.07 -13.26
C TYR A 20 3.90 -9.75 -12.47
N ILE A 21 2.95 -9.60 -11.53
CA ILE A 21 2.85 -8.36 -10.76
C ILE A 21 3.95 -8.30 -9.68
N ASN A 22 4.80 -7.28 -9.75
CA ASN A 22 5.71 -6.96 -8.67
C ASN A 22 5.03 -6.00 -7.69
N ILE A 23 4.58 -6.52 -6.54
CA ILE A 23 3.84 -5.71 -5.55
C ILE A 23 4.71 -4.64 -4.86
N ASN A 24 6.03 -4.88 -4.78
CA ASN A 24 7.00 -3.97 -4.19
C ASN A 24 7.62 -2.99 -5.20
N GLN A 25 7.15 -3.02 -6.45
CA GLN A 25 7.57 -2.04 -7.46
C GLN A 25 7.37 -0.63 -6.92
N GLN A 26 8.33 0.25 -7.19
CA GLN A 26 8.23 1.67 -6.93
C GLN A 26 7.95 2.43 -8.23
N ASP A 27 7.10 3.45 -8.17
CA ASP A 27 6.97 4.42 -9.26
C ASP A 27 8.16 5.38 -9.33
N LYS A 28 8.08 6.38 -10.21
CA LYS A 28 9.15 7.38 -10.41
C LYS A 28 9.43 8.22 -9.15
N ASP A 29 8.45 8.33 -8.25
CA ASP A 29 8.55 9.06 -7.00
C ASP A 29 8.93 8.14 -5.83
N GLY A 30 9.20 6.86 -6.11
CA GLY A 30 9.55 5.87 -5.10
C GLY A 30 8.37 5.30 -4.32
N ASN A 31 7.13 5.52 -4.75
CA ASN A 31 5.98 5.02 -4.00
C ASN A 31 5.63 3.58 -4.40
N THR A 32 5.30 2.76 -3.41
CA THR A 32 4.72 1.42 -3.63
C THR A 32 3.20 1.45 -3.70
N ALA A 33 2.58 0.33 -4.09
CA ALA A 33 1.13 0.17 -4.03
C ALA A 33 0.58 0.36 -2.60
N LEU A 34 1.29 -0.14 -1.59
CA LEU A 34 0.91 0.00 -0.19
C LEU A 34 0.97 1.47 0.27
N MET A 35 2.04 2.20 -0.08
CA MET A 35 2.16 3.63 0.21
C MET A 35 1.00 4.43 -0.38
N MET A 36 0.63 4.14 -1.63
CA MET A 36 -0.47 4.79 -2.33
C MET A 36 -1.83 4.52 -1.66
N ALA A 37 -2.13 3.27 -1.28
CA ALA A 37 -3.36 2.93 -0.58
C ALA A 37 -3.43 3.58 0.82
N ALA A 38 -2.32 3.52 1.56
CA ALA A 38 -2.21 4.04 2.92
C ALA A 38 -2.34 5.57 2.96
N GLN A 39 -1.68 6.28 2.04
CA GLN A 39 -1.79 7.74 1.91
C GLN A 39 -3.23 8.18 1.58
N ALA A 40 -3.90 7.45 0.68
CA ALA A 40 -5.27 7.73 0.28
C ALA A 40 -6.32 7.32 1.32
N GLY A 41 -5.96 6.50 2.32
CA GLY A 41 -6.87 6.05 3.37
C GLY A 41 -7.73 4.85 3.00
N HIS A 42 -7.35 4.09 1.97
CA HIS A 42 -8.13 2.94 1.51
C HIS A 42 -7.81 1.67 2.33
N ILE A 43 -8.36 1.62 3.54
CA ILE A 43 -8.10 0.53 4.52
C ILE A 43 -8.37 -0.86 3.95
N THR A 44 -9.44 -1.03 3.17
CA THR A 44 -9.76 -2.32 2.53
C THR A 44 -8.62 -2.80 1.63
N ILE A 45 -7.99 -1.89 0.88
CA ILE A 45 -6.85 -2.22 0.01
C ILE A 45 -5.59 -2.44 0.84
N VAL A 46 -5.35 -1.64 1.89
CA VAL A 46 -4.22 -1.86 2.81
C VAL A 46 -4.28 -3.26 3.41
N ASN A 47 -5.41 -3.64 4.02
CA ASN A 47 -5.59 -4.97 4.59
C ASN A 47 -5.48 -6.07 3.53
N TYR A 48 -6.00 -5.85 2.32
CA TYR A 48 -5.86 -6.81 1.24
C TYR A 48 -4.38 -7.03 0.87
N LEU A 49 -3.61 -5.96 0.73
CA LEU A 49 -2.18 -6.07 0.42
C LEU A 49 -1.42 -6.79 1.53
N LEU A 50 -1.66 -6.43 2.81
CA LEU A 50 -0.99 -7.02 3.96
C LEU A 50 -1.27 -8.52 4.11
N ASN A 51 -2.49 -8.98 3.81
CA ASN A 51 -2.89 -10.38 4.02
C ASN A 51 -2.58 -11.30 2.84
N TYR A 52 -2.59 -10.80 1.59
CA TYR A 52 -2.52 -11.65 0.40
C TYR A 52 -1.17 -11.62 -0.33
N TYR A 53 -0.20 -10.81 0.14
CA TYR A 53 1.13 -10.74 -0.45
C TYR A 53 2.22 -11.04 0.60
N PRO A 54 2.63 -12.31 0.77
CA PRO A 54 3.63 -12.71 1.76
C PRO A 54 5.00 -12.03 1.59
N ALA A 55 5.35 -11.64 0.37
CA ALA A 55 6.61 -10.96 0.06
C ALA A 55 6.50 -9.42 0.11
N LEU A 56 5.40 -8.87 0.64
CA LEU A 56 5.20 -7.42 0.70
C LEU A 56 6.21 -6.78 1.66
N GLU A 57 6.96 -5.79 1.16
CA GLU A 57 7.92 -5.02 1.96
C GLU A 57 7.21 -3.81 2.59
N VAL A 58 6.66 -3.99 3.79
CA VAL A 58 5.88 -2.95 4.51
C VAL A 58 6.72 -1.71 4.83
N ASP A 59 7.99 -1.92 5.18
CA ASP A 59 8.94 -0.86 5.56
C ASP A 59 9.76 -0.28 4.39
N LYS A 60 9.40 -0.61 3.14
CA LYS A 60 10.05 0.01 1.97
C LYS A 60 9.90 1.52 2.05
N ARG A 61 10.94 2.25 1.63
CA ARG A 61 11.01 3.72 1.75
C ARG A 61 11.03 4.38 0.37
N ASP A 62 10.33 5.51 0.26
CA ASP A 62 10.51 6.45 -0.86
C ASP A 62 11.86 7.20 -0.71
N PRO A 63 12.32 7.96 -1.72
CA PRO A 63 13.55 8.76 -1.67
C PRO A 63 13.62 9.79 -0.54
N ARG A 64 12.50 10.15 0.08
CA ARG A 64 12.43 11.03 1.26
C ARG A 64 12.50 10.25 2.58
N GLY A 65 12.64 8.92 2.50
CA GLY A 65 12.68 8.04 3.66
C GLY A 65 11.29 7.66 4.20
N LEU A 66 10.20 7.99 3.51
CA LEU A 66 8.84 7.76 4.01
C LEU A 66 8.35 6.34 3.71
N THR A 67 7.82 5.66 4.73
CA THR A 67 7.11 4.38 4.61
C THR A 67 5.61 4.57 4.35
N ALA A 68 4.88 3.49 4.12
CA ALA A 68 3.42 3.54 4.04
C ALA A 68 2.78 4.05 5.33
N LEU A 69 3.30 3.62 6.49
CA LEU A 69 2.84 4.06 7.82
C LEU A 69 3.00 5.58 7.99
N MET A 70 4.17 6.12 7.64
CA MET A 70 4.43 7.56 7.74
C MET A 70 3.50 8.37 6.85
N LYS A 71 3.23 7.90 5.62
CA LYS A 71 2.29 8.56 4.70
C LYS A 71 0.85 8.52 5.21
N ALA A 72 0.40 7.40 5.79
CA ALA A 72 -0.91 7.31 6.43
C ALA A 72 -1.02 8.28 7.62
N ALA A 73 0.01 8.33 8.48
CA ALA A 73 0.03 9.19 9.65
C ALA A 73 -0.02 10.68 9.29
N VAL A 74 0.80 11.13 8.33
CA VAL A 74 0.82 12.53 7.85
C VAL A 74 -0.54 12.95 7.26
N GLN A 75 -1.31 12.00 6.70
CA GLN A 75 -2.63 12.24 6.11
C GLN A 75 -3.80 11.99 7.08
N GLY A 76 -3.53 11.66 8.35
CA GLY A 76 -4.58 11.38 9.35
C GLY A 76 -5.42 10.15 9.03
N ARG A 77 -4.85 9.11 8.41
CA ARG A 77 -5.58 7.88 8.03
C ARG A 77 -5.54 6.86 9.17
N GLU A 78 -6.30 7.13 10.23
CA GLU A 78 -6.27 6.37 11.50
C GLU A 78 -6.38 4.85 11.31
N ASP A 79 -7.37 4.37 10.54
CA ASP A 79 -7.54 2.93 10.30
C ASP A 79 -6.33 2.30 9.59
N CYS A 80 -5.74 3.03 8.63
CA CYS A 80 -4.56 2.56 7.92
C CYS A 80 -3.33 2.54 8.83
N VAL A 81 -3.18 3.53 9.71
CA VAL A 81 -2.12 3.55 10.73
C VAL A 81 -2.27 2.36 11.65
N ALA A 82 -3.47 2.09 12.17
CA ALA A 82 -3.74 0.95 13.03
C ALA A 82 -3.40 -0.38 12.36
N ALA A 83 -3.86 -0.59 11.11
CA ALA A 83 -3.55 -1.80 10.36
C ALA A 83 -2.05 -1.99 10.08
N LEU A 84 -1.34 -0.91 9.72
CA LEU A 84 0.09 -0.97 9.44
C LEU A 84 0.93 -1.19 10.70
N LEU A 85 0.50 -0.69 11.87
CA LEU A 85 1.16 -0.97 13.15
C LEU A 85 0.99 -2.42 13.61
N LEU A 86 -0.12 -3.08 13.24
CA LEU A 86 -0.37 -4.48 13.57
C LEU A 86 0.35 -5.46 12.65
N ALA A 87 0.78 -5.01 11.47
CA ALA A 87 1.45 -5.85 10.47
C ALA A 87 2.98 -5.80 10.55
N GLY A 88 3.54 -4.98 11.45
CA GLY A 88 4.98 -4.82 11.71
C GLY A 88 5.44 -5.57 12.95
#